data_AF-A0A8D9P990-F1
#
_entry.id   AF-A0A8D9P990-F1
#
_cell.length_a   1.000
_cell.length_b   1.000
_cell.length_c   1.000
_cell.angle_alpha   90.00
_cell.angle_beta   90.00
_cell.angle_gamma   90.00
#
_symmetry.space_group_name_H-M   'P 1'
#
loop_
_entity.id
_entity.type
_entity.pdbx_description
1 polymer ?
#
loop_
_entity_poly.entity_id
_entity_poly.type
_entity_poly.pdbx_seq_one_letter_code
_entity_poly.pdbx_strand_id
1 'polypeptide(L)'
;MSVNQSIKPITTEEKDNLYIGGCDLTKLAEKYGTPLYIIDEETLRCICREYKKAFKDYENIKMMYASKALCTSAIARILDEEGFGFDTVSAGEIYTVYKAGVDMSKVLFNGNNKSSREIELALDCKVGRFSVDNFYEAELLNKIAEDKDVKADILLRITPGIECHTHDYIQTGQIDSKFGFDLTQVDEIVNKIISTYKNLNLRGLHAHIGSQIFELKSYYDEVEILVKEIARINEKYNLNLDEMNMGGGLGVKYIDTDQPPSISSLAEAVTSAMNKYSVNIPTIYIEPGRSIISTAGVTLYRVGSSKEVPNGRKYVAVDGGMADNPRPSMYQAEYTAQKANNLAEKEMETVTIAGRYCESGDILINEISLPKLKAGDLICVFNTGAYNYSMASNYNRVEKPAMVLVNNSHSDIIVYRETLDNLIAKDSIPDRLRKQ
;
A
#
# COMPACT_ATOMS: atom_id res chain seq x y z
N MET A 1 -15.07 -2.46 -16.97
CA MET A 1 -14.60 -3.18 -15.78
C MET A 1 -13.62 -2.27 -15.07
N SER A 2 -13.69 -2.16 -13.75
CA SER A 2 -12.78 -1.29 -13.00
C SER A 2 -11.37 -1.85 -13.02
N VAL A 3 -10.34 -1.00 -13.05
CA VAL A 3 -8.96 -1.50 -13.21
C VAL A 3 -8.54 -2.38 -12.02
N ASN A 4 -9.02 -2.10 -10.80
CA ASN A 4 -8.74 -2.94 -9.61
C ASN A 4 -9.32 -4.37 -9.72
N GLN A 5 -10.25 -4.60 -10.66
CA GLN A 5 -10.84 -5.90 -10.95
C GLN A 5 -10.06 -6.68 -12.03
N SER A 6 -8.96 -6.11 -12.54
CA SER A 6 -8.08 -6.75 -13.52
C SER A 6 -6.84 -7.33 -12.84
N ILE A 7 -6.42 -8.51 -13.29
CA ILE A 7 -5.16 -9.14 -12.82
C ILE A 7 -3.95 -8.46 -13.47
N LYS A 8 -4.05 -8.13 -14.75
CA LYS A 8 -2.95 -7.61 -15.56
C LYS A 8 -3.01 -6.06 -15.64
N PRO A 9 -1.86 -5.37 -15.74
CA PRO A 9 -1.83 -3.97 -16.18
C PRO A 9 -2.60 -3.77 -17.48
N ILE A 10 -3.25 -2.61 -17.65
CA ILE A 10 -4.16 -2.35 -18.79
C ILE A 10 -3.42 -2.25 -20.13
N THR A 11 -2.10 -2.02 -20.09
CA THR A 11 -1.24 -1.93 -21.29
C THR A 11 -0.58 -3.27 -21.64
N THR A 12 -1.01 -4.37 -21.00
CA THR A 12 -0.43 -5.69 -21.26
C THR A 12 -0.79 -6.16 -22.67
N GLU A 13 0.22 -6.48 -23.47
CA GLU A 13 0.06 -7.04 -24.82
C GLU A 13 0.84 -8.35 -24.96
N GLU A 14 0.25 -9.32 -25.66
CA GLU A 14 0.88 -10.59 -25.99
C GLU A 14 1.23 -10.64 -27.48
N LYS A 15 2.52 -10.81 -27.78
CA LYS A 15 3.06 -11.04 -29.14
C LYS A 15 3.88 -12.33 -29.09
N ASP A 16 5.11 -12.32 -29.60
CA ASP A 16 6.07 -13.41 -29.37
C ASP A 16 6.54 -13.47 -27.91
N ASN A 17 6.57 -12.29 -27.26
CA ASN A 17 6.86 -12.06 -25.85
C ASN A 17 5.73 -11.25 -25.20
N LEU A 18 5.75 -11.15 -23.88
CA LEU A 18 4.88 -10.27 -23.12
C LEU A 18 5.41 -8.82 -23.16
N TYR A 19 4.50 -7.87 -23.32
CA TYR A 19 4.79 -6.43 -23.33
C TYR A 19 3.94 -5.72 -22.27
N ILE A 20 4.50 -4.71 -21.62
CA ILE A 20 3.81 -3.80 -20.69
C ILE A 20 4.31 -2.38 -20.94
N GLY A 21 3.40 -1.41 -20.99
CA GLY A 21 3.71 -0.01 -21.31
C GLY A 21 4.40 0.14 -22.67
N GLY A 22 4.13 -0.76 -23.62
CA GLY A 22 4.81 -0.85 -24.92
C GLY A 22 6.22 -1.44 -24.88
N CYS A 23 6.75 -1.84 -23.72
CA CYS A 23 8.09 -2.39 -23.57
C CYS A 23 8.09 -3.93 -23.59
N ASP A 24 8.98 -4.54 -24.37
CA ASP A 24 9.22 -5.99 -24.37
C ASP A 24 9.88 -6.41 -23.04
N LEU A 25 9.24 -7.30 -22.28
CA LEU A 25 9.76 -7.73 -20.97
C LEU A 25 11.10 -8.47 -21.08
N THR A 26 11.38 -9.13 -22.21
CA THR A 26 12.69 -9.79 -22.42
C THR A 26 13.82 -8.77 -22.50
N LYS A 27 13.60 -7.65 -23.19
CA LYS A 27 14.58 -6.56 -23.30
C LYS A 27 14.79 -5.84 -21.97
N LEU A 28 13.72 -5.70 -21.17
CA LEU A 28 13.84 -5.16 -19.82
C LEU A 28 14.70 -6.08 -18.92
N ALA A 29 14.48 -7.39 -18.98
CA ALA A 29 15.29 -8.37 -18.25
C ALA A 29 16.77 -8.35 -18.67
N GLU A 30 17.06 -8.16 -19.96
CA GLU A 30 18.43 -8.03 -20.46
C GLU A 30 19.09 -6.72 -20.00
N LYS A 31 18.34 -5.61 -20.04
CA LYS A 31 18.86 -4.27 -19.70
C LYS A 31 19.08 -4.06 -18.21
N TYR A 32 18.16 -4.54 -17.37
CA TYR A 32 18.12 -4.23 -15.92
C TYR A 32 18.38 -5.45 -15.02
N GLY A 33 18.45 -6.65 -15.60
CA GLY A 33 18.57 -7.92 -14.87
C GLY A 33 17.28 -8.33 -14.15
N THR A 34 17.24 -9.56 -13.65
CA THR A 34 16.13 -10.13 -12.85
C THR A 34 16.60 -10.51 -11.44
N PRO A 35 15.71 -10.59 -10.42
CA PRO A 35 14.31 -10.17 -10.43
C PRO A 35 14.15 -8.68 -10.76
N LEU A 36 13.03 -8.25 -11.32
CA LEU A 36 12.78 -6.87 -11.71
C LEU A 36 11.33 -6.47 -11.41
N TYR A 37 11.13 -5.42 -10.62
CA TYR A 37 9.81 -4.79 -10.52
C TYR A 37 9.59 -3.86 -11.70
N ILE A 38 8.41 -3.94 -12.29
CA ILE A 38 8.00 -3.11 -13.41
C ILE A 38 6.67 -2.47 -13.02
N ILE A 39 6.63 -1.14 -13.02
CA ILE A 39 5.42 -0.36 -12.78
C ILE A 39 4.96 0.23 -14.11
N ASP A 40 3.73 -0.09 -14.51
CA ASP A 40 3.05 0.50 -15.66
C ASP A 40 2.43 1.85 -15.28
N GLU A 41 3.01 2.94 -15.78
CA GLU A 41 2.57 4.29 -15.46
C GLU A 41 1.13 4.57 -15.92
N GLU A 42 0.75 4.08 -17.10
CA GLU A 42 -0.60 4.35 -17.63
C GLU A 42 -1.67 3.61 -16.81
N THR A 43 -1.40 2.38 -16.38
CA THR A 43 -2.29 1.68 -15.43
C THR A 43 -2.45 2.48 -14.13
N LEU A 44 -1.35 2.92 -13.52
CA LEU A 44 -1.38 3.70 -12.28
C LEU A 44 -2.22 4.97 -12.44
N ARG A 45 -1.95 5.77 -13.49
CA ARG A 45 -2.68 7.02 -13.75
C ARG A 45 -4.15 6.76 -14.08
N CYS A 46 -4.46 5.70 -14.83
CA CYS A 46 -5.82 5.31 -15.15
C CYS A 46 -6.64 5.05 -13.89
N ILE A 47 -6.08 4.30 -12.93
CA ILE A 47 -6.72 4.03 -11.63
C ILE A 47 -6.97 5.34 -10.86
N CYS A 48 -5.97 6.23 -10.77
CA CYS A 48 -6.13 7.53 -10.12
C CYS A 48 -7.28 8.34 -10.72
N ARG A 49 -7.39 8.37 -12.05
CA ARG A 49 -8.47 9.05 -12.77
C ARG A 49 -9.82 8.37 -12.57
N GLU A 50 -9.84 7.05 -12.42
CA GLU A 50 -11.05 6.29 -12.11
C GLU A 50 -11.60 6.67 -10.73
N TYR A 51 -10.75 6.77 -9.71
CA TYR A 51 -11.15 7.28 -8.39
C TYR A 51 -11.73 8.69 -8.46
N LYS A 52 -11.05 9.63 -9.13
CA LYS A 52 -11.56 11.01 -9.32
C LYS A 52 -12.91 11.02 -10.01
N LYS A 53 -13.08 10.19 -11.04
CA LYS A 53 -14.34 10.09 -11.79
C LYS A 53 -15.46 9.50 -10.94
N ALA A 54 -15.16 8.47 -10.14
CA ALA A 54 -16.15 7.80 -9.29
C ALA A 54 -16.73 8.73 -8.22
N PHE A 55 -15.92 9.63 -7.68
CA PHE A 55 -16.35 10.59 -6.66
C PHE A 55 -16.56 12.03 -7.18
N LYS A 56 -16.68 12.21 -8.50
CA LYS A 56 -16.81 13.55 -9.12
C LYS A 56 -17.98 14.38 -8.57
N ASP A 57 -19.04 13.72 -8.11
CA ASP A 57 -20.26 14.35 -7.61
C ASP A 57 -20.17 14.69 -6.11
N TYR A 58 -19.03 14.36 -5.47
CA TYR A 58 -18.71 14.72 -4.08
C TYR A 58 -17.52 15.69 -4.07
N GLU A 59 -17.81 17.00 -4.13
CA GLU A 59 -16.82 18.06 -4.35
C GLU A 59 -15.64 18.05 -3.37
N ASN A 60 -15.90 17.69 -2.11
CA ASN A 60 -14.92 17.75 -1.04
C ASN A 60 -14.34 16.39 -0.66
N ILE A 61 -14.26 15.45 -1.60
CA ILE A 61 -13.46 14.25 -1.37
C ILE A 61 -11.98 14.57 -1.55
N LYS A 62 -11.15 13.99 -0.68
CA LYS A 62 -9.69 14.03 -0.75
C LYS A 62 -9.17 12.60 -0.77
N MET A 63 -8.25 12.33 -1.67
CA MET A 63 -7.65 11.01 -1.83
C MET A 63 -6.23 11.08 -1.29
N MET A 64 -5.92 10.23 -0.32
CA MET A 64 -4.59 10.11 0.28
C MET A 64 -4.03 8.75 -0.09
N TYR A 65 -2.97 8.70 -0.88
CA TYR A 65 -2.35 7.43 -1.19
C TYR A 65 -1.69 6.85 0.07
N ALA A 66 -2.07 5.63 0.46
CA ALA A 66 -1.47 4.94 1.60
C ALA A 66 -0.06 4.46 1.23
N SER A 67 0.95 5.27 1.61
CA SER A 67 2.33 5.14 1.12
C SER A 67 3.03 3.84 1.54
N LYS A 68 2.56 3.19 2.61
CA LYS A 68 2.95 1.83 3.03
C LYS A 68 2.84 0.77 1.91
N ALA A 69 1.97 0.99 0.92
CA ALA A 69 1.83 0.09 -0.23
C ALA A 69 3.09 0.11 -1.11
N LEU A 70 3.58 1.30 -1.47
CA LEU A 70 4.86 1.53 -2.18
C LEU A 70 5.27 3.01 -2.08
N CYS A 71 6.30 3.32 -1.29
CA CYS A 71 6.77 4.71 -1.10
C CYS A 71 8.12 4.94 -1.79
N THR A 72 8.10 5.31 -3.07
CA THR A 72 9.30 5.76 -3.80
C THR A 72 9.07 7.17 -4.34
N SER A 73 10.14 7.95 -4.53
CA SER A 73 10.01 9.35 -4.97
C SER A 73 9.34 9.49 -6.34
N ALA A 74 9.57 8.56 -7.27
CA ALA A 74 8.92 8.58 -8.58
C ALA A 74 7.41 8.34 -8.48
N ILE A 75 6.99 7.35 -7.69
CA ILE A 75 5.57 7.06 -7.45
C ILE A 75 4.89 8.23 -6.73
N ALA A 76 5.58 8.82 -5.74
CA ALA A 76 5.09 10.01 -5.07
C ALA A 76 4.88 11.19 -6.04
N ARG A 77 5.78 11.40 -7.01
CA ARG A 77 5.59 12.44 -8.03
C ARG A 77 4.39 12.20 -8.92
N ILE A 78 4.23 10.97 -9.43
CA ILE A 78 3.11 10.63 -10.31
C ILE A 78 1.77 10.86 -9.59
N LEU A 79 1.69 10.44 -8.33
CA LEU A 79 0.48 10.60 -7.53
C LEU A 79 0.16 12.05 -7.20
N ASP A 80 1.17 12.88 -6.91
CA ASP A 80 0.98 14.33 -6.70
C ASP A 80 0.56 15.05 -7.98
N GLU A 81 1.10 14.67 -9.15
CA GLU A 81 0.61 15.16 -10.46
C GLU A 81 -0.84 14.73 -10.72
N GLU A 82 -1.20 13.51 -10.32
CA GLU A 82 -2.58 13.07 -10.29
C GLU A 82 -3.36 13.64 -9.08
N GLY A 83 -2.83 14.62 -8.35
CA GLY A 83 -3.57 15.38 -7.32
C GLY A 83 -3.90 14.62 -6.04
N PHE A 84 -3.25 13.47 -5.78
CA PHE A 84 -3.38 12.73 -4.53
C PHE A 84 -2.56 13.39 -3.42
N GLY A 85 -3.08 13.35 -2.19
CA GLY A 85 -2.30 13.50 -0.97
C GLY A 85 -1.65 12.17 -0.55
N PHE A 86 -1.08 12.11 0.65
CA PHE A 86 -0.42 10.91 1.16
C PHE A 86 -0.80 10.60 2.60
N ASP A 87 -1.10 9.33 2.86
CA ASP A 87 -1.08 8.75 4.19
C ASP A 87 0.32 8.16 4.43
N THR A 88 1.00 8.68 5.45
CA THR A 88 2.35 8.28 5.86
C THR A 88 2.32 7.73 7.28
N VAL A 89 3.17 6.75 7.59
CA VAL A 89 3.19 6.06 8.89
C VAL A 89 4.56 6.11 9.59
N SER A 90 5.56 6.77 9.01
CA SER A 90 6.89 6.93 9.62
C SER A 90 7.66 8.15 9.10
N ALA A 91 8.72 8.56 9.80
CA ALA A 91 9.65 9.59 9.32
C ALA A 91 10.23 9.30 7.93
N GLY A 92 10.49 8.03 7.61
CA GLY A 92 11.06 7.64 6.31
C GLY A 92 10.11 7.93 5.16
N GLU A 93 8.82 7.65 5.35
CA GLU A 93 7.78 7.94 4.35
C GLU A 93 7.53 9.44 4.22
N ILE A 94 7.40 10.17 5.35
CA ILE A 94 7.27 11.63 5.35
C ILE A 94 8.43 12.27 4.59
N TYR A 95 9.66 11.84 4.88
CA TYR A 95 10.84 12.42 4.25
C TYR A 95 10.93 12.08 2.77
N THR A 96 10.48 10.89 2.36
CA THR A 96 10.43 10.48 0.95
C THR A 96 9.45 11.35 0.16
N VAL A 97 8.25 11.56 0.71
CA VAL A 97 7.19 12.41 0.11
C VAL A 97 7.63 13.89 0.08
N TYR A 98 8.23 14.37 1.17
CA TYR A 98 8.79 15.72 1.25
C TYR A 98 9.90 15.96 0.23
N LYS A 99 10.84 15.01 0.07
CA LYS A 99 11.92 15.10 -0.91
C LYS A 99 11.46 14.92 -2.35
N ALA A 100 10.34 14.25 -2.55
CA ALA A 100 9.64 14.28 -3.82
C ALA A 100 8.94 15.63 -4.06
N GLY A 101 8.99 16.63 -3.17
CA GLY A 101 8.42 17.96 -3.43
C GLY A 101 6.89 17.98 -3.44
N VAL A 102 6.26 17.02 -2.75
CA VAL A 102 4.81 17.02 -2.54
C VAL A 102 4.43 18.17 -1.60
N ASP A 103 3.26 18.75 -1.83
CA ASP A 103 2.66 19.71 -0.90
C ASP A 103 2.31 19.00 0.42
N MET A 104 3.13 19.22 1.45
CA MET A 104 3.01 18.56 2.75
C MET A 104 1.70 18.88 3.47
N SER A 105 0.97 19.94 3.08
CA SER A 105 -0.37 20.23 3.61
C SER A 105 -1.41 19.16 3.23
N LYS A 106 -1.12 18.34 2.20
CA LYS A 106 -1.93 17.19 1.75
C LYS A 106 -1.48 15.86 2.35
N VAL A 107 -0.58 15.88 3.33
CA VAL A 107 -0.04 14.69 3.98
C VAL A 107 -0.69 14.49 5.35
N LEU A 108 -1.05 13.25 5.64
CA LEU A 108 -1.51 12.78 6.94
C LEU A 108 -0.42 11.89 7.55
N PHE A 109 -0.14 12.08 8.84
CA PHE A 109 0.74 11.20 9.61
C PHE A 109 -0.07 10.27 10.51
N ASN A 110 -0.20 9.01 10.08
CA ASN A 110 -0.73 7.88 10.83
C ASN A 110 0.37 7.16 11.65
N GLY A 111 -0.03 6.16 12.44
CA GLY A 111 0.89 5.29 13.19
C GLY A 111 0.56 5.22 14.67
N ASN A 112 0.72 4.04 15.28
CA ASN A 112 0.29 3.79 16.66
C ASN A 112 1.33 4.14 17.74
N ASN A 113 2.56 4.46 17.32
CA ASN A 113 3.67 4.74 18.22
C ASN A 113 4.63 5.77 17.60
N LYS A 114 4.13 6.97 17.32
CA LYS A 114 4.93 8.05 16.75
C LYS A 114 5.95 8.53 17.77
N SER A 115 7.23 8.50 17.41
CA SER A 115 8.30 9.02 18.28
C SER A 115 8.33 10.55 18.29
N SER A 116 8.92 11.15 19.34
CA SER A 116 9.11 12.60 19.39
C SER A 116 9.86 13.14 18.17
N ARG A 117 10.91 12.44 17.73
CA ARG A 117 11.68 12.77 16.53
C ARG A 117 10.82 12.76 15.26
N GLU A 118 9.90 11.83 15.13
CA GLU A 118 9.00 11.76 13.98
C GLU A 118 7.96 12.89 14.01
N ILE A 119 7.42 13.20 15.19
CA ILE A 119 6.49 14.33 15.37
C ILE A 119 7.19 15.65 15.06
N GLU A 120 8.41 15.86 15.58
CA GLU A 120 9.22 17.05 15.29
C GLU A 120 9.45 17.20 13.79
N LEU A 121 9.88 16.13 13.11
CA LEU A 121 10.07 16.11 11.66
C LEU A 121 8.77 16.43 10.92
N ALA A 122 7.65 15.83 11.31
CA ALA A 122 6.35 16.05 10.67
C ALA A 122 5.92 17.52 10.77
N LEU A 123 6.07 18.13 11.94
CA LEU A 123 5.79 19.56 12.15
C LEU A 123 6.76 20.45 11.35
N ASP A 124 8.05 20.13 11.33
CA ASP A 124 9.06 20.88 10.57
C ASP A 124 8.83 20.81 9.05
N CYS A 125 8.37 19.65 8.56
CA CYS A 125 7.95 19.45 7.18
C CYS A 125 6.57 20.04 6.88
N LYS A 126 5.85 20.56 7.88
CA LYS A 126 4.49 21.09 7.75
C LYS A 126 3.49 20.07 7.21
N VAL A 127 3.55 18.84 7.75
CA VAL A 127 2.53 17.81 7.52
C VAL A 127 1.15 18.37 7.88
N GLY A 128 0.19 18.17 6.98
CA GLY A 128 -1.13 18.79 7.06
C GLY A 128 -1.99 18.28 8.21
N ARG A 129 -1.93 17.00 8.54
CA ARG A 129 -2.72 16.40 9.64
C ARG A 129 -1.95 15.31 10.38
N PHE A 130 -2.29 15.12 11.65
CA PHE A 130 -1.93 13.93 12.43
C PHE A 130 -3.17 13.10 12.72
N SER A 131 -3.12 11.80 12.44
CA SER A 131 -4.12 10.89 12.96
C SER A 131 -3.64 10.39 14.32
N VAL A 132 -4.17 10.98 15.38
CA VAL A 132 -3.78 10.70 16.76
C VAL A 132 -4.35 9.36 17.19
N ASP A 133 -3.48 8.45 17.63
CA ASP A 133 -3.84 7.05 17.86
C ASP A 133 -4.14 6.74 19.34
N ASN A 134 -3.53 7.47 20.28
CA ASN A 134 -3.67 7.23 21.72
C ASN A 134 -3.40 8.47 22.58
N PHE A 135 -3.69 8.38 23.89
CA PHE A 135 -3.53 9.49 24.84
C PHE A 135 -2.09 10.01 24.97
N TYR A 136 -1.11 9.11 24.97
CA TYR A 136 0.30 9.49 25.09
C TYR A 136 0.75 10.32 23.89
N GLU A 137 0.36 9.90 22.69
CA GLU A 137 0.64 10.64 21.46
C GLU A 137 0.01 12.05 21.49
N ALA A 138 -1.25 12.16 21.92
CA ALA A 138 -1.93 13.46 22.02
C ALA A 138 -1.17 14.44 22.92
N GLU A 139 -0.74 13.99 24.10
CA GLU A 139 0.05 14.79 25.04
C GLU A 139 1.40 15.19 24.44
N LEU A 140 2.12 14.22 23.85
CA LEU A 140 3.43 14.43 23.25
C LEU A 140 3.35 15.42 22.08
N LEU A 141 2.38 15.25 21.18
CA LEU A 141 2.15 16.15 20.04
C LEU A 141 1.83 17.55 20.52
N ASN A 142 0.94 17.71 21.50
CA ASN A 142 0.61 19.03 22.05
C ASN A 142 1.87 19.74 22.57
N LYS A 143 2.69 19.04 23.35
CA LYS A 143 3.91 19.61 23.93
C LYS A 143 4.90 20.05 22.85
N ILE A 144 5.17 19.20 21.85
CA ILE A 144 6.11 19.53 20.78
C ILE A 144 5.56 20.68 19.91
N ALA A 145 4.25 20.71 19.66
CA ALA A 145 3.61 21.81 18.95
C ALA A 145 3.67 23.13 19.73
N GLU A 146 3.53 23.09 21.07
CA GLU A 146 3.75 24.24 21.95
C GLU A 146 5.21 24.73 21.89
N ASP A 147 6.19 23.83 22.03
CA ASP A 147 7.62 24.15 21.97
C ASP A 147 8.02 24.78 20.61
N LYS A 148 7.30 24.45 19.53
CA LYS A 148 7.52 24.98 18.18
C LYS A 148 6.63 26.18 17.83
N ASP A 149 5.77 26.65 18.75
CA ASP A 149 4.79 27.73 18.53
C ASP A 149 3.88 27.50 17.29
N VAL A 150 3.38 26.27 17.15
CA VAL A 150 2.46 25.87 16.08
C VAL A 150 1.19 25.23 16.64
N LYS A 151 0.16 25.18 15.81
CA LYS A 151 -1.03 24.35 16.06
C LYS A 151 -1.06 23.19 15.08
N ALA A 152 -1.22 21.98 15.59
CA ALA A 152 -1.34 20.77 14.79
C ALA A 152 -2.81 20.47 14.52
N ASP A 153 -3.19 20.34 13.26
CA ASP A 153 -4.50 19.82 12.87
C ASP A 153 -4.51 18.30 13.08
N ILE A 154 -5.52 17.80 13.80
CA ILE A 154 -5.62 16.39 14.17
C ILE A 154 -6.96 15.77 13.78
N LEU A 155 -6.89 14.49 13.42
CA LEU A 155 -8.01 13.56 13.42
C LEU A 155 -7.81 12.58 14.58
N LEU A 156 -8.87 12.20 15.28
CA LEU A 156 -8.82 11.11 16.26
C LEU A 156 -9.06 9.79 15.55
N ARG A 157 -8.08 8.88 15.59
CA ARG A 157 -8.31 7.52 15.09
C ARG A 157 -9.20 6.76 16.06
N ILE A 158 -10.29 6.20 15.58
CA ILE A 158 -11.21 5.39 16.38
C ILE A 158 -11.25 3.94 15.88
N THR A 159 -11.61 3.02 16.77
CA THR A 159 -11.98 1.65 16.42
C THR A 159 -13.50 1.54 16.34
N PRO A 160 -14.11 1.48 15.14
CA PRO A 160 -15.56 1.52 14.99
C PRO A 160 -16.26 0.19 15.35
N GLY A 161 -15.52 -0.88 15.67
CA GLY A 161 -16.08 -2.20 16.01
C GLY A 161 -16.72 -2.93 14.83
N ILE A 162 -16.28 -2.63 13.60
CA ILE A 162 -16.75 -3.31 12.38
C ILE A 162 -15.82 -4.48 12.07
N GLU A 163 -16.37 -5.69 12.07
CA GLU A 163 -15.67 -6.88 11.60
C GLU A 163 -15.85 -7.02 10.08
N CYS A 164 -14.76 -6.82 9.33
CA CYS A 164 -14.72 -7.22 7.93
C CYS A 164 -14.33 -8.69 7.82
N HIS A 165 -15.20 -9.53 7.25
CA HIS A 165 -14.88 -10.92 6.92
C HIS A 165 -13.94 -10.96 5.71
N THR A 166 -12.64 -10.78 5.94
CA THR A 166 -11.59 -11.20 5.01
C THR A 166 -10.86 -12.40 5.59
N HIS A 167 -10.05 -13.12 4.78
CA HIS A 167 -9.29 -14.31 5.23
C HIS A 167 -8.74 -14.15 6.65
N ASP A 168 -8.77 -15.21 7.46
CA ASP A 168 -8.45 -15.18 8.91
C ASP A 168 -7.11 -14.47 9.28
N TYR A 169 -6.16 -14.39 8.33
CA TYR A 169 -4.86 -13.72 8.49
C TYR A 169 -4.86 -12.20 8.17
N ILE A 170 -5.98 -11.66 7.66
CA ILE A 170 -6.17 -10.26 7.21
C ILE A 170 -7.33 -9.59 7.98
N GLN A 171 -7.85 -10.21 9.04
CA GLN A 171 -8.82 -9.54 9.92
C GLN A 171 -8.14 -8.40 10.67
N THR A 172 -8.46 -7.17 10.27
CA THR A 172 -8.04 -5.93 10.93
C THR A 172 -9.29 -5.14 11.26
N GLY A 173 -9.90 -5.41 12.42
CA GLY A 173 -11.16 -4.76 12.82
C GLY A 173 -11.78 -5.27 14.12
N GLN A 174 -11.07 -6.07 14.92
CA GLN A 174 -11.59 -6.48 16.23
C GLN A 174 -11.55 -5.32 17.22
N ILE A 175 -12.47 -5.33 18.18
CA ILE A 175 -12.45 -4.48 19.38
C ILE A 175 -11.10 -4.63 20.12
N ASP A 176 -10.43 -5.78 19.98
CA ASP A 176 -9.02 -5.99 20.36
C ASP A 176 -8.06 -5.52 19.25
N SER A 177 -7.96 -4.21 19.09
CA SER A 177 -7.06 -3.55 18.14
C SER A 177 -6.02 -2.71 18.88
N LYS A 178 -4.77 -2.77 18.44
CA LYS A 178 -3.69 -1.89 18.94
C LYS A 178 -3.79 -0.44 18.44
N PHE A 179 -4.80 -0.13 17.64
CA PHE A 179 -4.93 1.14 16.92
C PHE A 179 -6.15 1.91 17.39
N GLY A 180 -5.96 3.22 17.55
CA GLY A 180 -7.04 4.16 17.80
C GLY A 180 -7.71 4.04 19.17
N PHE A 181 -8.55 5.01 19.47
CA PHE A 181 -9.39 5.03 20.65
C PHE A 181 -10.60 4.12 20.45
N ASP A 182 -10.92 3.33 21.47
CA ASP A 182 -12.25 2.74 21.56
C ASP A 182 -13.31 3.86 21.66
N LEU A 183 -14.51 3.64 21.12
CA LEU A 183 -15.58 4.63 21.16
C LEU A 183 -15.90 5.12 22.59
N THR A 184 -15.71 4.26 23.59
CA THR A 184 -15.88 4.61 25.02
C THR A 184 -14.84 5.60 25.54
N GLN A 185 -13.69 5.72 24.88
CA GLN A 185 -12.58 6.61 25.27
C GLN A 185 -12.64 7.98 24.58
N VAL A 186 -13.44 8.13 23.52
CA VAL A 186 -13.51 9.34 22.70
C VAL A 186 -13.87 10.57 23.53
N ASP A 187 -14.82 10.45 24.44
CA ASP A 187 -15.24 11.56 25.31
C ASP A 187 -14.11 12.03 26.24
N GLU A 188 -13.26 11.13 26.71
CA GLU A 188 -12.13 11.47 27.57
C GLU A 188 -11.08 12.27 26.81
N ILE A 189 -10.68 11.81 25.62
CA ILE A 189 -9.67 12.50 24.82
C ILE A 189 -10.17 13.85 24.31
N VAL A 190 -11.43 13.96 23.88
CA VAL A 190 -12.02 15.24 23.47
C VAL A 190 -12.02 16.24 24.62
N ASN A 191 -12.37 15.81 25.83
CA ASN A 191 -12.30 16.66 27.02
C ASN A 191 -10.88 17.17 27.29
N LYS A 192 -9.85 16.30 27.17
CA LYS A 192 -8.44 16.71 27.33
C LYS A 192 -8.02 17.72 26.26
N ILE A 193 -8.43 17.52 25.00
CA ILE A 193 -8.14 18.45 23.90
C ILE A 193 -8.72 19.83 24.18
N ILE A 194 -10.00 19.91 24.56
CA ILE A 194 -10.68 21.19 24.80
C ILE A 194 -10.13 21.91 26.04
N SER A 195 -9.87 21.17 27.12
CA SER A 195 -9.52 21.77 28.42
C SER A 195 -8.03 22.03 28.62
N THR A 196 -7.17 21.20 28.01
CA THR A 196 -5.74 21.13 28.35
C THR A 196 -4.84 21.36 27.14
N TYR A 197 -5.11 20.74 26.00
CA TYR A 197 -4.20 20.77 24.84
C TYR A 197 -4.48 21.97 23.92
N LYS A 198 -3.81 23.09 24.18
CA LYS A 198 -4.02 24.38 23.46
C LYS A 198 -3.43 24.42 22.06
N ASN A 199 -2.53 23.48 21.73
CA ASN A 199 -1.80 23.43 20.46
C ASN A 199 -2.32 22.34 19.51
N LEU A 200 -3.44 21.71 19.85
CA LEU A 200 -4.14 20.75 18.98
C LEU A 200 -5.43 21.37 18.46
N ASN A 201 -5.69 21.21 17.17
CA ASN A 201 -6.93 21.60 16.53
C ASN A 201 -7.66 20.35 16.05
N LEU A 202 -8.71 19.93 16.78
CA LEU A 202 -9.48 18.75 16.44
C LEU A 202 -10.39 19.03 15.25
N ARG A 203 -10.09 18.40 14.11
CA ARG A 203 -10.82 18.56 12.85
C ARG A 203 -11.87 17.47 12.63
N GLY A 204 -11.64 16.27 13.16
CA GLY A 204 -12.43 15.13 12.74
C GLY A 204 -12.05 13.79 13.35
N LEU A 205 -12.63 12.74 12.77
CA LEU A 205 -12.38 11.33 13.12
C LEU A 205 -11.74 10.59 11.95
N HIS A 206 -10.96 9.56 12.26
CA HIS A 206 -10.36 8.62 11.32
C HIS A 206 -10.72 7.19 11.72
N ALA A 207 -11.15 6.35 10.79
CA ALA A 207 -11.23 4.90 10.98
C ALA A 207 -10.57 4.16 9.80
N HIS A 208 -10.12 2.95 10.06
CA HIS A 208 -9.64 2.03 9.04
C HIS A 208 -10.07 0.61 9.41
N ILE A 209 -11.00 0.06 8.62
CA ILE A 209 -11.71 -1.20 8.92
C ILE A 209 -11.11 -2.46 8.31
N GLY A 210 -10.02 -2.34 7.54
CA GLY A 210 -9.28 -3.50 7.08
C GLY A 210 -8.58 -3.38 5.73
N SER A 211 -8.14 -4.51 5.19
CA SER A 211 -7.48 -4.62 3.88
C SER A 211 -8.12 -5.72 3.05
N GLN A 212 -8.11 -5.57 1.72
CA GLN A 212 -8.63 -6.56 0.79
C GLN A 212 -10.13 -6.83 0.99
N ILE A 213 -10.89 -5.78 1.31
CA ILE A 213 -12.32 -5.84 1.60
C ILE A 213 -13.10 -5.95 0.29
N PHE A 214 -14.01 -6.92 0.22
CA PHE A 214 -14.91 -7.11 -0.93
C PHE A 214 -16.36 -6.68 -0.61
N GLU A 215 -16.74 -6.63 0.66
CA GLU A 215 -18.08 -6.30 1.12
C GLU A 215 -18.31 -4.79 1.16
N LEU A 216 -19.14 -4.27 0.26
CA LEU A 216 -19.53 -2.85 0.26
C LEU A 216 -20.27 -2.41 1.53
N LYS A 217 -20.94 -3.35 2.21
CA LYS A 217 -21.67 -3.07 3.45
C LYS A 217 -20.75 -2.54 4.55
N SER A 218 -19.53 -3.06 4.66
CA SER A 218 -18.59 -2.62 5.71
C SER A 218 -18.23 -1.13 5.59
N TYR A 219 -18.05 -0.64 4.36
CA TYR A 219 -17.84 0.79 4.10
C TYR A 219 -19.06 1.64 4.45
N TYR A 220 -20.26 1.13 4.17
CA TYR A 220 -21.50 1.81 4.53
C TYR A 220 -21.65 1.93 6.05
N ASP A 221 -21.41 0.83 6.77
CA ASP A 221 -21.48 0.79 8.24
C ASP A 221 -20.41 1.72 8.86
N GLU A 222 -19.21 1.77 8.29
CA GLU A 222 -18.12 2.65 8.76
C GLU A 222 -18.50 4.13 8.64
N VAL A 223 -19.01 4.54 7.48
CA VAL A 223 -19.49 5.90 7.27
C VAL A 223 -20.62 6.22 8.24
N GLU A 224 -21.57 5.32 8.45
CA GLU A 224 -22.66 5.51 9.42
C GLU A 224 -22.13 5.77 10.84
N ILE A 225 -21.15 5.00 11.30
CA ILE A 225 -20.57 5.16 12.64
C ILE A 225 -19.82 6.48 12.77
N LEU A 226 -18.93 6.79 11.82
CA LEU A 226 -18.15 8.03 11.84
C LEU A 226 -19.06 9.26 11.83
N VAL A 227 -20.09 9.25 10.97
CA VAL A 227 -21.03 10.37 10.85
C VAL A 227 -21.82 10.59 12.15
N LYS A 228 -22.33 9.52 12.76
CA LYS A 228 -23.06 9.61 14.03
C LYS A 228 -22.17 10.11 15.16
N GLU A 229 -20.94 9.62 15.24
CA GLU A 229 -20.01 10.04 16.29
C GLU A 229 -19.57 11.50 16.11
N ILE A 230 -19.31 11.94 14.88
CA ILE A 230 -19.04 13.36 14.59
C ILE A 230 -20.21 14.25 15.02
N ALA A 231 -21.45 13.88 14.65
CA ALA A 231 -22.64 14.63 15.04
C ALA A 231 -22.80 14.70 16.56
N ARG A 232 -22.61 13.58 17.26
CA ARG A 232 -22.68 13.48 18.73
C ARG A 232 -21.63 14.37 19.40
N ILE A 233 -20.38 14.36 18.92
CA ILE A 233 -19.30 15.18 19.46
C ILE A 233 -19.59 16.67 19.26
N ASN A 234 -20.02 17.06 18.05
CA ASN A 234 -20.38 18.44 17.73
C ASN A 234 -21.48 18.97 18.66
N GLU A 235 -22.56 18.21 18.85
CA GLU A 235 -23.67 18.58 19.74
C GLU A 235 -23.22 18.66 21.21
N LYS A 236 -22.55 17.61 21.71
CA LYS A 236 -22.18 17.50 23.13
C LYS A 236 -21.16 18.54 23.57
N TYR A 237 -20.18 18.83 22.72
CA TYR A 237 -19.04 19.69 23.06
C TYR A 237 -19.08 21.07 22.40
N ASN A 238 -20.15 21.37 21.65
CA ASN A 238 -20.28 22.60 20.86
C ASN A 238 -19.06 22.83 19.95
N LEU A 239 -18.65 21.75 19.26
CA LEU A 239 -17.56 21.74 18.29
C LEU A 239 -18.10 21.78 16.86
N ASN A 240 -17.21 22.00 15.90
CA ASN A 240 -17.50 21.93 14.47
C ASN A 240 -16.45 21.07 13.77
N LEU A 241 -16.47 19.77 14.04
CA LEU A 241 -15.69 18.79 13.32
C LEU A 241 -16.17 18.74 11.87
N ASP A 242 -15.26 18.99 10.94
CA ASP A 242 -15.52 19.19 9.52
C ASP A 242 -14.75 18.21 8.60
N GLU A 243 -14.05 17.24 9.19
CA GLU A 243 -13.26 16.24 8.48
C GLU A 243 -13.64 14.82 8.94
N MET A 244 -13.71 13.89 7.98
CA MET A 244 -13.85 12.46 8.25
C MET A 244 -12.86 11.72 7.37
N ASN A 245 -12.11 10.78 7.94
CA ASN A 245 -11.27 9.86 7.18
C ASN A 245 -11.75 8.43 7.40
N MET A 246 -12.06 7.71 6.32
CA MET A 246 -12.54 6.33 6.37
C MET A 246 -11.48 5.31 5.97
N GLY A 247 -10.21 5.74 5.91
CA GLY A 247 -9.10 4.87 5.56
C GLY A 247 -9.25 4.27 4.16
N GLY A 248 -8.58 3.14 3.94
CA GLY A 248 -8.59 2.44 2.65
C GLY A 248 -9.17 1.04 2.70
N GLY A 249 -8.44 0.09 2.11
CA GLY A 249 -8.76 -1.33 2.20
C GLY A 249 -9.45 -1.95 1.01
N LEU A 250 -9.82 -1.16 -0.01
CA LEU A 250 -10.49 -1.68 -1.21
C LEU A 250 -9.67 -2.81 -1.84
N GLY A 251 -10.32 -3.94 -2.07
CA GLY A 251 -9.70 -5.12 -2.65
C GLY A 251 -9.28 -4.98 -4.11
N VAL A 252 -8.36 -5.85 -4.51
CA VAL A 252 -7.90 -6.02 -5.90
C VAL A 252 -7.99 -7.48 -6.30
N LYS A 253 -8.01 -7.76 -7.61
CA LYS A 253 -8.08 -9.12 -8.14
C LYS A 253 -6.67 -9.73 -8.28
N TYR A 254 -6.24 -10.61 -7.37
CA TYR A 254 -4.96 -11.33 -7.45
C TYR A 254 -5.07 -12.61 -8.27
N ILE A 255 -6.18 -13.35 -8.11
CA ILE A 255 -6.50 -14.59 -8.81
C ILE A 255 -7.89 -14.53 -9.44
N ASP A 256 -8.22 -15.47 -10.32
CA ASP A 256 -9.46 -15.42 -11.11
C ASP A 256 -10.75 -15.47 -10.27
N THR A 257 -10.70 -16.12 -9.11
CA THR A 257 -11.81 -16.28 -8.16
C THR A 257 -12.05 -15.04 -7.30
N ASP A 258 -11.10 -14.10 -7.22
CA ASP A 258 -11.31 -12.85 -6.49
C ASP A 258 -12.37 -11.98 -7.18
N GLN A 259 -13.28 -11.42 -6.38
CA GLN A 259 -14.40 -10.58 -6.85
C GLN A 259 -14.47 -9.26 -6.08
N PRO A 260 -13.45 -8.39 -6.17
CA PRO A 260 -13.50 -7.09 -5.51
C PRO A 260 -14.58 -6.19 -6.14
N PRO A 261 -15.21 -5.32 -5.34
CA PRO A 261 -16.12 -4.31 -5.88
C PRO A 261 -15.35 -3.30 -6.73
N SER A 262 -16.07 -2.67 -7.66
CA SER A 262 -15.50 -1.60 -8.48
C SER A 262 -15.28 -0.34 -7.65
N ILE A 263 -14.36 0.53 -8.11
CA ILE A 263 -14.16 1.85 -7.50
C ILE A 263 -15.45 2.70 -7.54
N SER A 264 -16.25 2.58 -8.61
CA SER A 264 -17.58 3.24 -8.71
C SER A 264 -18.54 2.75 -7.63
N SER A 265 -18.60 1.44 -7.40
CA SER A 265 -19.49 0.85 -6.39
C SER A 265 -19.10 1.25 -4.97
N LEU A 266 -17.79 1.39 -4.69
CA LEU A 266 -17.30 1.97 -3.44
C LEU A 266 -17.80 3.42 -3.30
N ALA A 267 -17.62 4.25 -4.33
CA ALA A 267 -18.05 5.64 -4.31
C ALA A 267 -19.56 5.78 -4.10
N GLU A 268 -20.37 4.95 -4.77
CA GLU A 268 -21.82 4.88 -4.59
C GLU A 268 -22.19 4.49 -3.15
N ALA A 269 -21.53 3.51 -2.55
CA ALA A 269 -21.79 3.09 -1.18
C ALA A 269 -21.49 4.22 -0.18
N VAL A 270 -20.34 4.88 -0.32
CA VAL A 270 -19.92 6.00 0.53
C VAL A 270 -20.87 7.19 0.38
N THR A 271 -21.13 7.63 -0.84
CA THR A 271 -22.00 8.80 -1.11
C THR A 271 -23.45 8.54 -0.69
N SER A 272 -23.96 7.31 -0.87
CA SER A 272 -25.30 6.93 -0.40
C SER A 272 -25.41 6.93 1.11
N ALA A 273 -24.38 6.45 1.82
CA ALA A 273 -24.33 6.52 3.28
C ALA A 273 -24.35 7.98 3.75
N MET A 274 -23.54 8.85 3.16
CA MET A 274 -23.49 10.28 3.48
C MET A 274 -24.85 10.97 3.29
N ASN A 275 -25.52 10.73 2.15
CA ASN A 275 -26.81 11.35 1.84
C ASN A 275 -27.92 10.96 2.83
N LYS A 276 -27.89 9.74 3.39
CA LYS A 276 -28.90 9.27 4.34
C LYS A 276 -28.90 10.07 5.65
N TYR A 277 -27.73 10.44 6.15
CA TYR A 277 -27.62 11.07 7.47
C TYR A 277 -27.76 12.59 7.44
N SER A 278 -27.86 13.21 6.24
CA SER A 278 -28.02 14.68 6.08
C SER A 278 -27.01 15.51 6.89
N VAL A 279 -25.84 14.95 7.17
CA VAL A 279 -24.80 15.63 7.94
C VAL A 279 -23.96 16.43 6.95
N ASN A 280 -23.84 17.72 7.20
CA ASN A 280 -22.80 18.53 6.60
C ASN A 280 -21.46 18.08 7.19
N ILE A 281 -20.92 16.94 6.74
CA ILE A 281 -19.49 16.66 6.89
C ILE A 281 -18.83 17.26 5.66
N PRO A 282 -18.10 18.37 5.81
CA PRO A 282 -17.58 19.09 4.67
C PRO A 282 -16.53 18.30 3.90
N THR A 283 -15.65 17.53 4.54
CA THR A 283 -14.54 16.85 3.84
C THR A 283 -14.43 15.36 4.18
N ILE A 284 -14.34 14.51 3.14
CA ILE A 284 -14.09 13.07 3.29
C ILE A 284 -12.69 12.75 2.76
N TYR A 285 -11.89 12.07 3.57
CA TYR A 285 -10.63 11.46 3.16
C TYR A 285 -10.83 9.95 2.95
N ILE A 286 -10.24 9.45 1.88
CA ILE A 286 -10.05 8.01 1.65
C ILE A 286 -8.56 7.72 1.47
N GLU A 287 -8.12 6.55 1.94
CA GLU A 287 -6.71 6.15 1.96
C GLU A 287 -6.39 4.94 1.04
N PRO A 288 -6.71 4.97 -0.27
CA PRO A 288 -6.46 3.82 -1.13
C PRO A 288 -4.95 3.62 -1.34
N GLY A 289 -4.46 2.41 -1.06
CA GLY A 289 -3.07 2.02 -1.31
C GLY A 289 -3.00 0.88 -2.32
N ARG A 290 -3.42 -0.31 -1.89
CA ARG A 290 -3.42 -1.54 -2.72
C ARG A 290 -4.15 -1.33 -4.05
N SER A 291 -5.37 -0.79 -3.97
CA SER A 291 -6.23 -0.56 -5.13
C SER A 291 -5.70 0.48 -6.11
N ILE A 292 -4.71 1.29 -5.73
CA ILE A 292 -4.03 2.26 -6.61
C ILE A 292 -2.86 1.61 -7.35
N ILE A 293 -1.99 0.90 -6.62
CA ILE A 293 -0.66 0.53 -7.15
C ILE A 293 -0.53 -0.96 -7.50
N SER A 294 -1.34 -1.85 -6.93
CA SER A 294 -1.15 -3.30 -7.06
C SER A 294 -1.16 -3.75 -8.51
N THR A 295 -2.26 -3.50 -9.24
CA THR A 295 -2.45 -3.91 -10.63
C THR A 295 -1.45 -3.26 -11.60
N ALA A 296 -0.92 -2.08 -11.25
CA ALA A 296 0.09 -1.40 -12.05
C ALA A 296 1.47 -2.08 -11.95
N GLY A 297 1.73 -2.85 -10.90
CA GLY A 297 3.03 -3.48 -10.67
C GLY A 297 3.06 -4.97 -11.01
N VAL A 298 4.15 -5.38 -11.66
CA VAL A 298 4.49 -6.79 -11.89
C VAL A 298 5.95 -7.06 -11.48
N THR A 299 6.27 -8.32 -11.20
CA THR A 299 7.66 -8.75 -10.94
C THR A 299 8.05 -9.80 -11.95
N LEU A 300 9.14 -9.53 -12.66
CA LEU A 300 9.73 -10.42 -13.65
C LEU A 300 10.86 -11.20 -13.02
N TYR A 301 10.82 -12.52 -13.19
CA TYR A 301 11.84 -13.44 -12.70
C TYR A 301 12.43 -14.26 -13.84
N ARG A 302 13.65 -14.76 -13.64
CA ARG A 302 14.28 -15.74 -14.51
C ARG A 302 14.23 -17.12 -13.87
N VAL A 303 13.80 -18.10 -14.67
CA VAL A 303 13.79 -19.50 -14.30
C VAL A 303 15.22 -20.01 -14.19
N GLY A 304 15.56 -20.58 -13.03
CA GLY A 304 16.79 -21.32 -12.78
C GLY A 304 16.59 -22.81 -13.06
N SER A 305 16.61 -23.63 -12.01
CA SER A 305 16.45 -25.08 -12.09
C SER A 305 15.00 -25.54 -11.90
N SER A 306 14.67 -26.71 -12.42
CA SER A 306 13.44 -27.44 -12.07
C SER A 306 13.74 -28.78 -11.41
N LYS A 307 12.91 -29.22 -10.47
CA LYS A 307 13.02 -30.51 -9.79
C LYS A 307 11.66 -31.20 -9.73
N GLU A 308 11.60 -32.42 -10.23
CA GLU A 308 10.46 -33.33 -10.03
C GLU A 308 10.64 -34.07 -8.70
N VAL A 309 9.65 -34.00 -7.81
CA VAL A 309 9.63 -34.90 -6.64
C VAL A 309 8.98 -36.22 -7.06
N PRO A 310 9.63 -37.39 -6.88
CA PRO A 310 9.01 -38.66 -7.21
C PRO A 310 7.63 -38.83 -6.55
N ASN A 311 6.59 -39.09 -7.35
CA ASN A 311 5.19 -39.16 -6.92
C ASN A 311 4.68 -37.89 -6.20
N GLY A 312 5.32 -36.75 -6.44
CA GLY A 312 5.00 -35.48 -5.83
C GLY A 312 4.81 -34.39 -6.88
N ARG A 313 5.11 -33.15 -6.49
CA ARG A 313 4.96 -31.98 -7.35
C ARG A 313 6.28 -31.62 -8.04
N LYS A 314 6.16 -30.94 -9.18
CA LYS A 314 7.27 -30.30 -9.87
C LYS A 314 7.52 -28.91 -9.33
N TYR A 315 8.76 -28.65 -8.92
CA TYR A 315 9.21 -27.32 -8.52
C TYR A 315 9.98 -26.67 -9.67
N VAL A 316 9.71 -25.39 -9.89
CA VAL A 316 10.51 -24.51 -10.76
C VAL A 316 11.04 -23.38 -9.89
N ALA A 317 12.36 -23.33 -9.74
CA ALA A 317 13.05 -22.30 -8.97
C ALA A 317 13.29 -21.06 -9.82
N VAL A 318 13.11 -19.88 -9.23
CA VAL A 318 13.41 -18.58 -9.86
C VAL A 318 14.50 -17.83 -9.11
N ASP A 319 15.02 -16.77 -9.72
CA ASP A 319 16.12 -15.95 -9.18
C ASP A 319 15.73 -14.92 -8.11
N GLY A 320 14.47 -14.94 -7.65
CA GLY A 320 13.95 -14.18 -6.51
C GLY A 320 13.23 -15.09 -5.51
N GLY A 321 12.20 -14.61 -4.82
CA GLY A 321 11.46 -15.37 -3.81
C GLY A 321 10.94 -14.52 -2.66
N MET A 322 10.88 -15.10 -1.46
CA MET A 322 10.28 -14.50 -0.27
C MET A 322 10.92 -13.17 0.16
N ALA A 323 12.19 -12.91 -0.15
CA ALA A 323 12.80 -11.65 0.27
C ALA A 323 12.34 -10.45 -0.58
N ASP A 324 11.90 -10.65 -1.82
CA ASP A 324 11.33 -9.61 -2.69
C ASP A 324 9.79 -9.72 -2.81
N ASN A 325 9.21 -10.89 -2.59
CA ASN A 325 7.78 -11.06 -2.39
C ASN A 325 7.49 -11.89 -1.13
N PRO A 326 7.47 -11.27 0.06
CA PRO A 326 7.24 -11.99 1.32
C PRO A 326 5.78 -12.40 1.53
N ARG A 327 4.85 -11.89 0.72
CA ARG A 327 3.41 -12.02 0.97
C ARG A 327 2.89 -13.46 0.94
N PRO A 328 3.34 -14.36 0.04
CA PRO A 328 2.96 -15.77 0.10
C PRO A 328 3.39 -16.41 1.43
N SER A 329 4.64 -16.24 1.84
CA SER A 329 5.15 -16.84 3.09
C SER A 329 4.51 -16.24 4.34
N MET A 330 4.24 -14.92 4.34
CA MET A 330 3.73 -14.20 5.51
C MET A 330 2.20 -14.25 5.64
N TYR A 331 1.48 -14.18 4.53
CA TYR A 331 0.02 -14.03 4.51
C TYR A 331 -0.70 -15.14 3.73
N GLN A 332 0.03 -16.14 3.22
CA GLN A 332 -0.53 -17.13 2.28
C GLN A 332 -1.18 -16.47 1.06
N ALA A 333 -0.67 -15.31 0.65
CA ALA A 333 -1.20 -14.58 -0.48
C ALA A 333 -0.99 -15.36 -1.77
N GLU A 334 -2.07 -15.53 -2.53
CA GLU A 334 -2.04 -16.17 -3.84
C GLU A 334 -1.77 -15.15 -4.94
N TYR A 335 -1.17 -15.61 -6.03
CA TYR A 335 -0.81 -14.78 -7.18
C TYR A 335 -1.02 -15.54 -8.48
N THR A 336 -1.42 -14.81 -9.53
CA THR A 336 -1.35 -15.28 -10.91
C THR A 336 0.00 -14.89 -11.54
N ALA A 337 0.53 -15.78 -12.38
CA ALA A 337 1.72 -15.53 -13.18
C ALA A 337 1.55 -16.03 -14.61
N GLN A 338 2.44 -15.58 -15.49
CA GLN A 338 2.48 -15.98 -16.89
C GLN A 338 3.93 -16.08 -17.39
N LYS A 339 4.20 -17.02 -18.29
CA LYS A 339 5.47 -17.06 -19.02
C LYS A 339 5.61 -15.79 -19.87
N ALA A 340 6.74 -15.09 -19.81
CA ALA A 340 6.92 -13.78 -20.43
C ALA A 340 7.66 -13.80 -21.77
N ASN A 341 8.30 -14.92 -22.12
CA ASN A 341 9.04 -15.12 -23.36
C ASN A 341 8.56 -16.40 -24.08
N ASN A 342 8.73 -16.45 -25.40
CA ASN A 342 8.38 -17.63 -26.20
C ASN A 342 6.92 -18.11 -25.96
N LEU A 343 5.96 -17.20 -26.19
CA LEU A 343 4.53 -17.47 -25.98
C LEU A 343 3.90 -18.47 -26.96
N ALA A 344 4.69 -18.92 -27.94
CA ALA A 344 4.32 -19.97 -28.89
C ALA A 344 4.25 -21.36 -28.23
N GLU A 345 4.95 -21.59 -27.11
CA GLU A 345 4.83 -22.83 -26.34
C GLU A 345 3.41 -22.99 -25.79
N LYS A 346 2.78 -24.14 -26.05
CA LYS A 346 1.40 -24.45 -25.66
C LYS A 346 1.28 -25.70 -24.79
N GLU A 347 2.35 -26.48 -24.63
CA GLU A 347 2.35 -27.63 -23.73
C GLU A 347 2.25 -27.11 -22.29
N MET A 348 1.11 -27.32 -21.64
CA MET A 348 0.86 -26.89 -20.27
C MET A 348 1.37 -27.92 -19.27
N GLU A 349 1.91 -27.43 -18.16
CA GLU A 349 2.36 -28.24 -17.04
C GLU A 349 1.99 -27.54 -15.72
N THR A 350 1.54 -28.32 -14.74
CA THR A 350 1.26 -27.82 -13.39
C THR A 350 2.51 -27.88 -12.55
N VAL A 351 2.92 -26.74 -12.00
CA VAL A 351 4.16 -26.60 -11.23
C VAL A 351 3.96 -25.74 -9.98
N THR A 352 4.89 -25.87 -9.02
CA THR A 352 5.10 -24.95 -7.92
C THR A 352 6.24 -24.00 -8.26
N ILE A 353 6.03 -22.69 -8.08
CA ILE A 353 7.08 -21.68 -8.26
C ILE A 353 7.74 -21.43 -6.89
N ALA A 354 9.01 -21.84 -6.78
CA ALA A 354 9.82 -21.65 -5.57
C ALA A 354 10.86 -20.55 -5.80
N GLY A 355 11.22 -19.85 -4.72
CA GLY A 355 12.34 -18.92 -4.76
C GLY A 355 13.69 -19.59 -4.58
N ARG A 356 14.73 -18.77 -4.44
CA ARG A 356 16.13 -19.17 -4.28
C ARG A 356 16.64 -19.18 -2.83
N TYR A 357 15.83 -18.76 -1.87
CA TYR A 357 16.23 -18.55 -0.50
C TYR A 357 16.29 -19.88 0.26
N CYS A 358 17.15 -19.94 1.28
CA CYS A 358 17.38 -21.15 2.07
C CYS A 358 16.30 -21.35 3.15
N GLU A 359 15.04 -21.28 2.75
CA GLU A 359 13.88 -21.50 3.61
C GLU A 359 12.88 -22.41 2.88
N SER A 360 12.37 -23.42 3.57
CA SER A 360 11.40 -24.37 3.03
C SER A 360 10.07 -23.70 2.62
N GLY A 361 9.72 -22.61 3.30
CA GLY A 361 8.56 -21.78 3.01
C GLY A 361 8.77 -20.73 1.91
N ASP A 362 9.92 -20.73 1.21
CA ASP A 362 10.18 -19.85 0.07
C ASP A 362 9.45 -20.32 -1.20
N ILE A 363 8.12 -20.21 -1.16
CA ILE A 363 7.23 -20.58 -2.25
C ILE A 363 6.46 -19.32 -2.67
N LEU A 364 6.60 -18.93 -3.94
CA LEU A 364 5.90 -17.78 -4.50
C LEU A 364 4.47 -18.15 -4.92
N ILE A 365 4.30 -19.33 -5.54
CA ILE A 365 3.00 -19.84 -6.00
C ILE A 365 2.96 -21.35 -5.77
N ASN A 366 2.00 -21.81 -4.95
CA ASN A 366 1.88 -23.21 -4.56
C ASN A 366 1.58 -24.14 -5.75
N GLU A 367 0.65 -23.73 -6.61
CA GLU A 367 0.25 -24.51 -7.77
C GLU A 367 -0.19 -23.56 -8.89
N ILE A 368 0.38 -23.72 -10.08
CA ILE A 368 -0.01 -22.97 -11.26
C ILE A 368 0.18 -23.80 -12.52
N SER A 369 -0.77 -23.70 -13.45
CA SER A 369 -0.64 -24.28 -14.79
C SER A 369 -0.01 -23.26 -15.73
N LEU A 370 1.17 -23.56 -16.26
CA LEU A 370 1.91 -22.69 -17.17
C LEU A 370 2.38 -23.47 -18.40
N PRO A 371 2.63 -22.79 -19.55
CA PRO A 371 3.40 -23.40 -20.63
C PRO A 371 4.74 -23.87 -20.10
N LYS A 372 5.21 -25.02 -20.57
CA LYS A 372 6.43 -25.68 -20.10
C LYS A 372 7.60 -24.72 -20.00
N LEU A 373 8.21 -24.68 -18.82
CA LEU A 373 9.29 -23.78 -18.46
C LEU A 373 10.65 -24.47 -18.61
N LYS A 374 11.64 -23.73 -19.11
CA LYS A 374 13.05 -24.15 -19.20
C LYS A 374 13.93 -23.15 -18.48
N ALA A 375 15.12 -23.59 -18.06
CA ALA A 375 16.13 -22.70 -17.51
C ALA A 375 16.39 -21.52 -18.47
N GLY A 376 16.38 -20.30 -17.94
CA GLY A 376 16.53 -19.07 -18.71
C GLY A 376 15.22 -18.43 -19.18
N ASP A 377 14.09 -19.16 -19.15
CA ASP A 377 12.77 -18.56 -19.41
C ASP A 377 12.43 -17.48 -18.37
N LEU A 378 11.49 -16.62 -18.72
CA LEU A 378 11.02 -15.53 -17.87
C LEU A 378 9.58 -15.79 -17.41
N ILE A 379 9.31 -15.48 -16.13
CA ILE A 379 7.97 -15.53 -15.54
C ILE A 379 7.63 -14.15 -15.03
N CYS A 380 6.47 -13.64 -15.42
CA CYS A 380 5.89 -12.40 -14.92
C CYS A 380 4.81 -12.75 -13.88
N VAL A 381 5.02 -12.33 -12.63
CA VAL A 381 4.03 -12.42 -11.55
C VAL A 381 3.29 -11.08 -11.47
N PHE A 382 1.96 -11.13 -11.55
CA PHE A 382 1.12 -9.92 -11.59
C PHE A 382 0.76 -9.42 -10.19
N ASN A 383 0.22 -8.19 -10.10
CA ASN A 383 -0.24 -7.57 -8.85
C ASN A 383 0.83 -7.42 -7.75
N THR A 384 2.08 -7.20 -8.12
CA THR A 384 3.19 -7.05 -7.16
C THR A 384 3.56 -5.60 -6.89
N GLY A 385 2.72 -4.63 -7.29
CA GLY A 385 2.95 -3.21 -7.02
C GLY A 385 2.73 -2.79 -5.57
N ALA A 386 1.99 -3.57 -4.77
CA ALA A 386 1.61 -3.21 -3.40
C ALA A 386 2.15 -4.22 -2.37
N TYR A 387 2.93 -3.73 -1.40
CA TYR A 387 3.45 -4.51 -0.27
C TYR A 387 4.45 -5.62 -0.63
N ASN A 388 5.03 -5.57 -1.83
CA ASN A 388 6.13 -6.43 -2.23
C ASN A 388 7.46 -5.71 -1.97
N TYR A 389 7.78 -4.69 -2.76
CA TYR A 389 9.02 -3.93 -2.60
C TYR A 389 9.12 -3.23 -1.23
N SER A 390 8.01 -2.69 -0.69
CA SER A 390 8.02 -2.04 0.62
C SER A 390 8.34 -2.99 1.77
N MET A 391 8.12 -4.30 1.57
CA MET A 391 8.47 -5.35 2.52
C MET A 391 9.74 -6.11 2.13
N ALA A 392 10.45 -5.68 1.08
CA ALA A 392 11.63 -6.38 0.61
C ALA A 392 12.77 -6.35 1.64
N SER A 393 13.47 -7.47 1.77
CA SER A 393 14.56 -7.66 2.72
C SER A 393 15.83 -8.16 2.04
N ASN A 394 16.94 -8.16 2.77
CA ASN A 394 18.19 -8.77 2.35
C ASN A 394 18.39 -10.15 2.98
N TYR A 395 17.32 -10.93 3.11
CA TYR A 395 17.42 -12.31 3.61
C TYR A 395 18.41 -13.11 2.75
N ASN A 396 19.23 -13.93 3.41
CA ASN A 396 20.41 -14.58 2.82
C ASN A 396 21.42 -13.63 2.12
N ARG A 397 21.43 -12.34 2.48
CA ARG A 397 22.33 -11.32 1.91
C ARG A 397 22.20 -11.20 0.38
N VAL A 398 20.98 -11.34 -0.12
CA VAL A 398 20.64 -11.07 -1.53
C VAL A 398 20.31 -9.59 -1.68
N GLU A 399 20.80 -8.99 -2.77
CA GLU A 399 20.56 -7.60 -3.14
C GLU A 399 19.09 -7.34 -3.49
N LYS A 400 18.53 -6.22 -3.01
CA LYS A 400 17.17 -5.84 -3.40
C LYS A 400 17.10 -5.59 -4.92
N PRO A 401 16.03 -6.07 -5.60
CA PRO A 401 15.85 -5.88 -7.04
C PRO A 401 15.77 -4.42 -7.46
N ALA A 402 16.08 -4.17 -8.74
CA ALA A 402 15.75 -2.89 -9.38
C ALA A 402 14.23 -2.74 -9.58
N MET A 403 13.80 -1.49 -9.75
CA MET A 403 12.44 -1.14 -10.17
C MET A 403 12.49 -0.17 -11.33
N VAL A 404 11.68 -0.44 -12.35
CA VAL A 404 11.55 0.41 -13.54
C VAL A 404 10.11 0.88 -13.72
N LEU A 405 9.96 2.11 -14.20
CA LEU A 405 8.70 2.66 -14.69
C LEU A 405 8.65 2.47 -16.21
N VAL A 406 7.52 2.01 -16.74
CA VAL A 406 7.31 1.86 -18.19
C VAL A 406 6.11 2.66 -18.66
N ASN A 407 6.26 3.31 -19.81
CA ASN A 407 5.21 4.09 -20.44
C ASN A 407 5.55 4.38 -21.90
N ASN A 408 4.60 4.27 -22.83
CA ASN A 408 4.78 4.64 -24.24
C ASN A 408 6.09 4.11 -24.88
N SER A 409 6.40 2.83 -24.65
CA SER A 409 7.62 2.14 -25.12
C SER A 409 8.94 2.69 -24.57
N HIS A 410 8.89 3.49 -23.50
CA HIS A 410 10.05 3.97 -22.74
C HIS A 410 10.12 3.25 -21.39
N SER A 411 11.35 3.09 -20.89
CA SER A 411 11.60 2.51 -19.56
C SER A 411 12.65 3.31 -18.82
N ASP A 412 12.32 3.71 -17.59
CA ASP A 412 13.15 4.51 -16.71
C ASP A 412 13.40 3.79 -15.39
N ILE A 413 14.65 3.82 -14.92
CA ILE A 413 14.99 3.25 -13.61
C ILE A 413 14.52 4.20 -12.50
N ILE A 414 13.68 3.71 -11.60
CA ILE A 414 13.15 4.49 -10.47
C ILE A 414 13.71 4.01 -9.12
N VAL A 415 14.24 2.78 -9.09
CA VAL A 415 15.03 2.25 -7.97
C VAL A 415 16.17 1.43 -8.55
N TYR A 416 17.40 1.76 -8.14
CA TYR A 416 18.59 0.98 -8.52
C TYR A 416 18.66 -0.32 -7.73
N ARG A 417 19.08 -1.41 -8.40
CA ARG A 417 19.42 -2.66 -7.73
C ARG A 417 20.52 -2.39 -6.71
N GLU A 418 20.41 -3.00 -5.54
CA GLU A 418 21.52 -2.96 -4.59
C GLU A 418 22.74 -3.71 -5.15
N THR A 419 23.91 -3.29 -4.68
CA THR A 419 25.19 -3.96 -4.93
C THR A 419 25.65 -4.66 -3.65
N LEU A 420 26.64 -5.55 -3.77
CA LEU A 420 27.30 -6.14 -2.59
C LEU A 420 27.85 -5.08 -1.63
N ASP A 421 28.35 -3.95 -2.16
CA ASP A 421 28.82 -2.83 -1.33
C ASP A 421 27.66 -2.19 -0.54
N ASN A 422 26.46 -2.10 -1.12
CA ASN A 422 25.29 -1.62 -0.39
C ASN A 422 24.93 -2.53 0.80
N LEU A 423 25.04 -3.86 0.63
CA LEU A 423 24.73 -4.83 1.69
C LEU A 423 25.63 -4.68 2.93
N ILE A 424 26.88 -4.25 2.73
CA ILE A 424 27.87 -4.12 3.81
C ILE A 424 28.13 -2.67 4.21
N ALA A 425 27.46 -1.69 3.59
CA ALA A 425 27.74 -0.26 3.78
C ALA A 425 27.55 0.24 5.22
N LYS A 426 26.83 -0.53 6.05
CA LYS A 426 26.57 -0.23 7.47
C LYS A 426 27.28 -1.20 8.42
N ASP A 427 28.06 -2.12 7.89
CA ASP A 427 28.88 -3.04 8.68
C ASP A 427 30.16 -2.33 9.11
N SER A 428 30.65 -2.63 10.31
CA SER A 428 31.93 -2.12 10.80
C SER A 428 32.70 -3.23 11.48
N ILE A 429 33.97 -3.37 11.12
CA ILE A 429 34.90 -4.25 11.80
C ILE A 429 35.52 -3.45 12.96
N PRO A 430 35.25 -3.81 14.23
CA PRO A 430 35.86 -3.16 15.38
C PRO A 430 37.39 -3.23 15.29
N ASP A 431 38.08 -2.17 15.71
CA ASP A 431 39.52 -2.02 15.49
C ASP A 431 40.35 -3.21 16.00
N ARG A 432 39.98 -3.78 17.15
CA ARG A 432 40.64 -4.96 17.75
C ARG A 432 40.58 -6.25 16.91
N LEU A 433 39.70 -6.32 15.90
CA LEU A 433 39.53 -7.48 15.02
C LEU A 433 40.14 -7.27 13.62
N ARG A 434 40.70 -6.09 13.34
CA ARG A 434 41.38 -5.83 12.07
C ARG A 434 42.69 -6.63 12.04
N LYS A 435 42.96 -7.30 10.91
CA LYS A 435 44.24 -7.97 10.69
C LYS A 435 45.33 -6.90 10.59
N GLN A 436 46.44 -7.10 11.31
CA GLN A 436 47.62 -6.24 11.25
C GLN A 436 48.29 -6.28 9.88
#